data_AF-A0A482XSR6-F1
#
_entry.id   AF-A0A482XSR6-F1
#
_cell.length_a   1.000
_cell.length_b   1.000
_cell.length_c   1.000
_cell.angle_alpha   90.00
_cell.angle_beta   90.00
_cell.angle_gamma   90.00
#
_symmetry.space_group_name_H-M   'P 1'
#
loop_
_entity.id
_entity.type
_entity.pdbx_description
1 polymer ?
#
loop_
_entity_poly.entity_id
_entity_poly.type
_entity_poly.pdbx_seq_one_letter_code
_entity_poly.pdbx_strand_id
1 'polypeptide(L)'
;MEEDFESFGASTLDSEQHTRVVVHLDVDCFYAQVEMLKSPHLTTKPLGIKQKNYVITSNYLARECGVKKCMTVTEAKKVCPELILVNGEDLTPYKHISSSISNILRTFSPIVERSGIDEAHVDVTKLCLQRLESLKDVELVGNCFGEDVVQNCVCGCVNRLKMGSVIAKEMRDKVKSDLGLTCCAGVAHNKLLAKLACRVHKPNQQTTVFPSRSVQLMLSQKELKSIPGIGHKLIETLNSIGISSIEDLQSCDLVLLEKHFQKHTASWLKDASFGIDNSEVKVSGKP
;
A
#
# COMPACT_ATOMS: atom_id res chain seq x y z
N MET A 1 -25.52 50.04 -23.60
CA MET A 1 -24.91 49.28 -24.71
C MET A 1 -23.66 48.63 -24.15
N GLU A 2 -23.72 47.81 -23.10
CA GLU A 2 -24.57 46.62 -22.86
C GLU A 2 -24.69 45.69 -24.07
N GLU A 3 -24.51 44.39 -23.77
CA GLU A 3 -24.59 43.19 -24.62
C GLU A 3 -23.24 42.81 -25.29
N ASP A 4 -22.61 41.65 -25.09
CA ASP A 4 -23.13 40.34 -24.67
C ASP A 4 -22.17 39.54 -23.77
N PHE A 5 -22.71 39.08 -22.65
CA PHE A 5 -22.11 38.15 -21.71
C PHE A 5 -23.07 36.95 -21.61
N GLU A 6 -22.95 35.98 -22.52
CA GLU A 6 -23.59 34.65 -22.44
C GLU A 6 -22.96 33.78 -23.55
N SER A 7 -22.42 32.58 -23.29
CA SER A 7 -23.29 31.42 -23.07
C SER A 7 -22.66 30.37 -22.15
N PHE A 8 -23.50 29.95 -21.21
CA PHE A 8 -23.40 28.74 -20.40
C PHE A 8 -23.06 27.48 -21.22
N GLY A 9 -22.10 26.73 -20.72
CA GLY A 9 -21.78 25.36 -21.13
C GLY A 9 -21.10 24.60 -20.00
N ALA A 10 -21.70 24.58 -18.81
CA ALA A 10 -21.25 23.74 -17.71
C ALA A 10 -21.60 22.27 -18.02
N SER A 11 -20.76 21.58 -18.80
CA SER A 11 -20.70 20.12 -18.79
C SER A 11 -19.95 19.69 -17.53
N THR A 12 -20.68 19.60 -16.43
CA THR A 12 -20.19 19.11 -15.15
C THR A 12 -19.71 17.65 -15.26
N LEU A 13 -18.48 17.42 -14.78
CA LEU A 13 -17.93 16.14 -14.31
C LEU A 13 -17.51 15.10 -15.38
N ASP A 14 -16.33 15.27 -15.99
CA ASP A 14 -15.46 14.13 -16.36
C ASP A 14 -14.07 14.65 -16.80
N SER A 15 -13.23 15.01 -15.84
CA SER A 15 -11.79 14.97 -16.11
C SER A 15 -11.36 13.51 -16.04
N GLU A 16 -10.65 12.97 -17.04
CA GLU A 16 -10.07 11.61 -17.03
C GLU A 16 -9.00 11.39 -15.94
N GLN A 17 -8.77 12.38 -15.08
CA GLN A 17 -7.81 12.32 -13.99
C GLN A 17 -8.37 11.59 -12.77
N HIS A 18 -7.52 10.79 -12.12
CA HIS A 18 -7.82 10.12 -10.84
C HIS A 18 -9.09 9.25 -10.87
N THR A 19 -9.37 8.62 -12.01
CA THR A 19 -10.58 7.81 -12.23
C THR A 19 -10.61 6.56 -11.38
N ARG A 20 -9.45 5.92 -11.19
CA ARG A 20 -9.32 4.65 -10.47
C ARG A 20 -9.41 4.81 -8.95
N VAL A 21 -9.84 3.74 -8.29
CA VAL A 21 -9.75 3.55 -6.84
C VAL A 21 -9.10 2.19 -6.59
N VAL A 22 -7.91 2.24 -5.99
CA VAL A 22 -7.10 1.06 -5.69
C VAL A 22 -6.96 0.92 -4.18
N VAL A 23 -7.22 -0.28 -3.68
CA VAL A 23 -6.95 -0.68 -2.29
C VAL A 23 -5.71 -1.57 -2.29
N HIS A 24 -4.70 -1.25 -1.48
CA HIS A 24 -3.59 -2.15 -1.19
C HIS A 24 -3.74 -2.68 0.23
N LEU A 25 -3.77 -4.00 0.39
CA LEU A 25 -3.87 -4.68 1.69
C LEU A 25 -2.54 -5.36 2.03
N ASP A 26 -2.10 -5.26 3.29
CA ASP A 26 -0.84 -5.82 3.84
C ASP A 26 -1.15 -6.45 5.21
N VAL A 27 -0.97 -7.77 5.34
CA VAL A 27 -1.30 -8.50 6.56
C VAL A 27 -0.26 -8.27 7.66
N ASP A 28 -0.74 -7.90 8.84
CA ASP A 28 0.11 -7.57 9.97
C ASP A 28 0.96 -8.76 10.41
N CYS A 29 2.29 -8.58 10.40
CA CYS A 29 3.28 -9.57 10.83
C CYS A 29 2.94 -11.01 10.40
N PHE A 30 2.55 -11.20 9.12
CA PHE A 30 1.80 -12.36 8.62
C PHE A 30 2.13 -13.71 9.26
N TYR A 31 3.36 -14.22 9.14
CA TYR A 31 3.68 -15.56 9.68
C TYR A 31 3.54 -15.62 11.20
N ALA A 32 3.96 -14.57 11.92
CA ALA A 32 3.80 -14.51 13.36
C ALA A 32 2.32 -14.52 13.75
N GLN A 33 1.46 -13.85 12.99
CA GLN A 33 0.02 -13.85 13.25
C GLN A 33 -0.61 -15.22 12.98
N VAL A 34 -0.20 -15.91 11.91
CA VAL A 34 -0.60 -17.29 11.64
C VAL A 34 -0.20 -18.24 12.78
N GLU A 35 1.03 -18.13 13.27
CA GLU A 35 1.49 -18.97 14.39
C GLU A 35 0.78 -18.62 15.72
N MET A 36 0.49 -17.33 15.97
CA MET A 36 -0.31 -16.92 17.13
C MET A 36 -1.75 -17.43 17.08
N LEU A 37 -2.35 -17.56 15.90
CA LEU A 37 -3.68 -18.17 15.75
C LEU A 37 -3.65 -19.67 16.01
N LYS A 38 -2.61 -20.38 15.56
CA LYS A 38 -2.41 -21.81 15.86
C LYS A 38 -2.11 -22.05 17.33
N SER A 39 -1.40 -21.14 17.98
CA SER A 39 -0.93 -21.27 19.37
C SER A 39 -1.22 -19.98 20.16
N PRO A 40 -2.45 -19.83 20.71
CA PRO A 40 -2.89 -18.59 21.34
C PRO A 40 -2.02 -18.07 22.49
N HIS A 41 -1.30 -18.96 23.20
CA HIS A 41 -0.37 -18.59 24.27
C HIS A 41 0.84 -17.75 23.79
N LEU A 42 1.07 -17.65 22.47
CA LEU A 42 2.12 -16.82 21.87
C LEU A 42 1.69 -15.35 21.70
N THR A 43 0.40 -15.04 21.82
CA THR A 43 -0.13 -13.67 21.63
C THR A 43 0.37 -12.68 22.67
N THR A 44 0.73 -13.16 23.85
CA THR A 44 1.20 -12.35 25.00
C THR A 44 2.71 -12.35 25.15
N LYS A 45 3.46 -12.88 24.19
CA LYS A 45 4.92 -13.05 24.28
C LYS A 45 5.63 -12.48 23.05
N PRO A 46 6.85 -11.95 23.17
CA PRO A 46 7.67 -11.61 22.01
C PRO A 46 7.93 -12.84 21.14
N LEU A 47 7.46 -12.81 19.90
CA LEU A 47 7.53 -13.92 18.95
C LEU A 47 8.29 -13.51 17.69
N GLY A 48 9.28 -14.31 17.31
CA GLY A 48 9.97 -14.26 16.03
C GLY A 48 9.73 -15.54 15.23
N ILE A 49 9.55 -15.41 13.92
CA ILE A 49 9.55 -16.53 13.00
C ILE A 49 10.92 -16.65 12.39
N LYS A 50 11.55 -17.82 12.52
CA LYS A 50 12.89 -18.08 11.99
C LYS A 50 12.84 -18.92 10.72
N GLN A 51 13.75 -18.62 9.81
CA GLN A 51 14.13 -19.49 8.69
C GLN A 51 15.65 -19.56 8.66
N LYS A 52 16.22 -20.77 8.70
CA LYS A 52 17.66 -20.95 8.96
C LYS A 52 18.07 -20.18 10.23
N ASN A 53 19.03 -19.26 10.13
CA ASN A 53 19.54 -18.47 11.23
C ASN A 53 19.01 -17.01 11.27
N TYR A 54 17.92 -16.70 10.56
CA TYR A 54 17.39 -15.34 10.47
C TYR A 54 15.95 -15.27 10.98
N VAL A 55 15.62 -14.16 11.64
CA VAL A 55 14.24 -13.79 11.99
C VAL A 55 13.61 -13.06 10.81
N ILE A 56 12.75 -13.75 10.06
CA ILE A 56 12.15 -13.22 8.82
C ILE A 56 10.97 -12.30 9.09
N THR A 57 10.28 -12.49 10.21
CA THR A 57 9.27 -11.56 10.73
C THR A 57 9.09 -11.79 12.23
N SER A 58 8.45 -10.84 12.90
CA SER A 58 8.17 -10.88 14.33
C SER A 58 6.84 -10.19 14.63
N ASN A 59 6.19 -10.58 15.73
CA ASN A 59 5.00 -9.90 16.23
C ASN A 59 5.36 -8.51 16.79
N TYR A 60 4.36 -7.68 17.06
CA TYR A 60 4.58 -6.30 17.48
C TYR A 60 5.28 -6.21 18.85
N LEU A 61 5.00 -7.12 19.79
CA LEU A 61 5.72 -7.20 21.07
C LEU A 61 7.24 -7.37 20.89
N ALA A 62 7.67 -8.25 19.97
CA ALA A 62 9.10 -8.41 19.67
C ALA A 62 9.69 -7.19 18.95
N ARG A 63 8.91 -6.49 18.11
CA ARG A 63 9.36 -5.24 17.46
C ARG A 63 9.56 -4.12 18.46
N GLU A 64 8.72 -4.02 19.48
CA GLU A 64 8.86 -3.07 20.59
C GLU A 64 10.14 -3.33 21.39
N CYS A 65 10.57 -4.59 21.53
CA CYS A 65 11.88 -4.95 22.07
C CYS A 65 13.07 -4.68 21.12
N GLY A 66 12.82 -4.12 19.93
CA GLY A 66 13.86 -3.80 18.95
C GLY A 66 14.22 -4.91 17.97
N VAL A 67 13.50 -6.03 17.95
CA VAL A 67 13.72 -7.10 16.96
C VAL A 67 13.27 -6.61 15.57
N LYS A 68 14.21 -6.57 14.62
CA LYS A 68 13.97 -6.17 13.23
C LYS A 68 13.94 -7.38 12.30
N LYS A 69 13.23 -7.24 11.17
CA LYS A 69 13.26 -8.23 10.08
C LYS A 69 14.69 -8.42 9.59
N CYS A 70 15.03 -9.66 9.23
CA CYS A 70 16.34 -10.09 8.75
C CYS A 70 17.50 -9.97 9.75
N MET A 71 17.23 -9.73 11.04
CA MET A 71 18.24 -9.96 12.09
C MET A 71 18.61 -11.44 12.16
N THR A 72 19.88 -11.73 12.46
CA THR A 72 20.26 -13.08 12.86
C THR A 72 19.59 -13.46 14.18
N VAL A 73 19.39 -14.76 14.42
CA VAL A 73 18.84 -15.25 15.69
C VAL A 73 19.67 -14.75 16.88
N THR A 74 20.99 -14.70 16.75
CA THR A 74 21.91 -14.21 17.79
C THR A 74 21.67 -12.74 18.11
N GLU A 75 21.57 -11.87 17.10
CA GLU A 75 21.29 -10.44 17.29
C GLU A 75 19.89 -10.22 17.89
N ALA A 76 18.89 -10.94 17.38
CA ALA A 76 17.52 -10.85 17.88
C ALA A 76 17.41 -11.27 19.35
N LYS A 77 18.10 -12.35 19.75
CA LYS A 77 18.18 -12.80 21.14
C LYS A 77 18.97 -11.85 22.04
N LYS A 78 19.96 -11.14 21.49
CA LYS A 78 20.70 -10.11 22.23
C LYS A 78 19.81 -8.92 22.60
N VAL A 79 18.96 -8.46 21.68
CA VAL A 79 18.03 -7.34 21.93
C VAL A 79 16.78 -7.78 22.70
N CYS A 80 16.35 -9.03 22.55
CA CYS A 80 15.20 -9.60 23.25
C CYS A 80 15.53 -11.03 23.75
N PRO A 81 16.11 -11.17 24.97
CA PRO A 81 16.48 -12.48 25.52
C PRO A 81 15.29 -13.45 25.61
N GLU A 82 14.12 -12.94 25.99
CA GLU A 82 12.84 -13.68 26.13
C GLU A 82 12.18 -14.03 24.78
N LEU A 83 12.77 -13.68 23.64
CA LEU A 83 12.20 -13.92 22.31
C LEU A 83 11.88 -15.40 22.07
N ILE A 84 10.63 -15.73 21.82
CA ILE A 84 10.22 -17.07 21.38
C ILE A 84 10.45 -17.17 19.88
N LEU A 85 11.02 -18.29 19.43
CA LEU A 85 11.28 -18.55 18.01
C LEU A 85 10.47 -19.75 17.54
N VAL A 86 9.68 -19.55 16.50
CA VAL A 86 8.98 -20.63 15.79
C VAL A 86 9.63 -20.84 14.42
N ASN A 87 9.83 -22.10 14.02
CA ASN A 87 10.35 -22.43 12.70
C ASN A 87 9.26 -22.16 11.64
N GLY A 88 9.56 -21.31 10.66
CA GLY A 88 8.68 -20.98 9.54
C GLY A 88 9.24 -21.39 8.19
N GLU A 89 10.07 -22.44 8.11
CA GLU A 89 10.63 -22.96 6.86
C GLU A 89 9.56 -23.65 6.00
N ASP A 90 8.61 -24.35 6.63
CA ASP A 90 7.44 -24.87 5.92
C ASP A 90 6.46 -23.74 5.61
N LEU A 91 6.40 -23.36 4.33
CA LEU A 91 5.55 -22.28 3.84
C LEU A 91 4.11 -22.72 3.56
N THR A 92 3.82 -24.02 3.59
CA THR A 92 2.52 -24.60 3.23
C THR A 92 1.35 -23.93 3.98
N PRO A 93 1.35 -23.85 5.33
CA PRO A 93 0.25 -23.21 6.06
C PRO A 93 0.08 -21.72 5.70
N TYR A 94 1.17 -20.99 5.48
CA TYR A 94 1.10 -19.57 5.11
C TYR A 94 0.54 -19.37 3.70
N LYS A 95 0.90 -20.25 2.75
CA LYS A 95 0.36 -20.24 1.39
C LYS A 95 -1.14 -20.56 1.34
N HIS A 96 -1.61 -21.51 2.16
CA HIS A 96 -3.04 -21.81 2.28
C HIS A 96 -3.81 -20.58 2.76
N ILE A 97 -3.34 -19.92 3.83
CA ILE A 97 -3.98 -18.72 4.36
C ILE A 97 -3.93 -17.56 3.35
N SER A 98 -2.80 -17.36 2.66
CA SER A 98 -2.66 -16.38 1.57
C SER A 98 -3.71 -16.57 0.47
N SER A 99 -3.99 -17.84 0.14
CA SER A 99 -5.02 -18.20 -0.83
C SER A 99 -6.42 -17.88 -0.32
N SER A 100 -6.70 -18.15 0.96
CA SER A 100 -7.98 -17.78 1.60
C SER A 100 -8.20 -16.27 1.61
N ILE A 101 -7.17 -15.47 1.93
CA ILE A 101 -7.24 -14.01 1.85
C ILE A 101 -7.56 -13.58 0.41
N SER A 102 -6.84 -14.13 -0.57
CA SER A 102 -7.07 -13.82 -1.98
C SER A 102 -8.51 -14.13 -2.41
N ASN A 103 -9.09 -15.25 -1.92
CA ASN A 103 -10.48 -15.61 -2.20
C ASN A 103 -11.47 -14.61 -1.59
N ILE A 104 -11.22 -14.14 -0.36
CA ILE A 104 -12.02 -13.08 0.27
C ILE A 104 -11.98 -11.81 -0.58
N LEU A 105 -10.78 -11.36 -0.97
CA LEU A 105 -10.65 -10.13 -1.78
C LEU A 105 -11.36 -10.24 -3.14
N ARG A 106 -11.34 -11.43 -3.76
CA ARG A 106 -12.05 -11.69 -5.02
C ARG A 106 -13.58 -11.58 -4.91
N THR A 107 -14.15 -11.65 -3.70
CA THR A 107 -15.59 -11.40 -3.50
C THR A 107 -15.96 -9.92 -3.66
N PHE A 108 -15.00 -9.00 -3.49
CA PHE A 108 -15.21 -7.56 -3.67
C PHE A 108 -14.91 -7.11 -5.10
N SER A 109 -13.88 -7.67 -5.73
CA SER A 109 -13.54 -7.37 -7.12
C SER A 109 -12.80 -8.55 -7.76
N PRO A 110 -13.08 -8.89 -9.02
CA PRO A 110 -12.31 -9.91 -9.74
C PRO A 110 -10.86 -9.47 -10.03
N ILE A 111 -10.56 -8.17 -9.96
CA ILE A 111 -9.26 -7.58 -10.31
C ILE A 111 -8.39 -7.49 -9.06
N VAL A 112 -7.68 -8.59 -8.77
CA VAL A 112 -6.78 -8.72 -7.62
C VAL A 112 -5.37 -9.10 -8.09
N GLU A 113 -4.39 -8.25 -7.76
CA GLU A 113 -2.96 -8.46 -8.01
C GLU A 113 -2.26 -8.82 -6.69
N ARG A 114 -1.74 -10.04 -6.57
CA ARG A 114 -0.94 -10.47 -5.42
C ARG A 114 0.50 -9.98 -5.55
N SER A 115 1.04 -9.43 -4.47
CA SER A 115 2.44 -9.04 -4.33
C SER A 115 3.06 -9.86 -3.20
N GLY A 116 3.55 -11.06 -3.52
CA GLY A 116 3.93 -12.03 -2.51
C GLY A 116 2.71 -12.74 -1.90
N ILE A 117 2.78 -13.07 -0.62
CA ILE A 117 1.80 -13.93 0.07
C ILE A 117 0.92 -13.19 1.08
N ASP A 118 1.36 -12.03 1.55
CA ASP A 118 0.69 -11.22 2.57
C ASP A 118 0.21 -9.87 2.03
N GLU A 119 0.44 -9.57 0.75
CA GLU A 119 0.00 -8.32 0.14
C GLU A 119 -0.82 -8.53 -1.14
N ALA A 120 -1.77 -7.64 -1.37
CA ALA A 120 -2.51 -7.58 -2.63
C ALA A 120 -2.98 -6.16 -2.95
N HIS A 121 -3.03 -5.82 -4.24
CA HIS A 121 -3.78 -4.68 -4.77
C HIS A 121 -5.12 -5.16 -5.31
N VAL A 122 -6.17 -4.38 -5.06
CA VAL A 122 -7.53 -4.63 -5.54
C VAL A 122 -8.02 -3.38 -6.24
N ASP A 123 -8.42 -3.50 -7.50
CA ASP A 123 -9.12 -2.42 -8.19
C ASP A 123 -10.60 -2.47 -7.80
N VAL A 124 -11.06 -1.46 -7.07
CA VAL A 124 -12.45 -1.35 -6.59
C VAL A 124 -13.20 -0.24 -7.32
N THR A 125 -12.67 0.29 -8.42
CA THR A 125 -13.23 1.43 -9.14
C THR A 125 -14.69 1.19 -9.53
N LYS A 126 -14.98 0.03 -10.15
CA LYS A 126 -16.34 -0.35 -10.55
C LYS A 126 -17.28 -0.46 -9.36
N LEU A 127 -16.85 -1.10 -8.26
CA LEU A 127 -17.65 -1.26 -7.06
C LEU A 127 -17.93 0.10 -6.38
N CYS A 128 -16.95 1.01 -6.38
CA CYS A 128 -17.13 2.37 -5.86
C CYS A 128 -18.22 3.12 -6.64
N LEU A 129 -18.14 3.11 -7.97
CA LEU A 129 -19.11 3.79 -8.82
C LEU A 129 -20.52 3.24 -8.61
N GLN A 130 -20.68 1.91 -8.60
CA GLN A 130 -21.96 1.24 -8.34
C GLN A 130 -22.59 1.64 -6.99
N ARG A 131 -21.77 1.76 -5.93
CA ARG A 131 -22.29 2.16 -4.60
C ARG A 131 -22.62 3.64 -4.54
N LEU A 132 -21.87 4.49 -5.24
CA LEU A 132 -22.12 5.93 -5.29
C LEU A 132 -23.38 6.31 -6.08
N GLU A 133 -23.91 5.41 -6.92
CA GLU A 133 -25.23 5.60 -7.55
C GLU A 133 -26.36 5.67 -6.51
N SER A 134 -26.22 4.96 -5.37
CA SER A 134 -27.24 4.88 -4.31
C SER A 134 -26.92 5.70 -3.06
N LEU A 135 -25.65 6.02 -2.81
CA LEU A 135 -25.18 6.77 -1.64
C LEU A 135 -24.42 8.01 -2.07
N LYS A 136 -25.02 9.19 -1.87
CA LYS A 136 -24.42 10.48 -2.30
C LYS A 136 -23.44 11.05 -1.28
N ASP A 137 -23.71 10.87 0.01
CA ASP A 137 -22.85 11.35 1.10
C ASP A 137 -22.14 10.18 1.75
N VAL A 138 -20.85 10.08 1.49
CA VAL A 138 -19.98 9.03 2.02
C VAL A 138 -18.97 9.70 2.93
N GLU A 139 -18.89 9.23 4.17
CA GLU A 139 -17.85 9.66 5.11
C GLU A 139 -16.56 8.87 4.93
N LEU A 140 -15.44 9.52 5.22
CA LEU A 140 -14.14 8.86 5.18
C LEU A 140 -14.03 7.87 6.36
N VAL A 141 -13.54 6.67 6.09
CA VAL A 141 -13.28 5.65 7.11
C VAL A 141 -11.78 5.47 7.31
N GLY A 142 -11.35 5.53 8.57
CA GLY A 142 -9.94 5.42 8.95
C GLY A 142 -9.19 6.75 8.78
N ASN A 143 -7.87 6.67 8.56
CA ASN A 143 -7.01 7.85 8.56
C ASN A 143 -7.00 8.54 7.18
N CYS A 144 -6.86 9.86 7.18
CA CYS A 144 -6.49 10.66 6.01
C CYS A 144 -5.01 11.01 6.10
N PHE A 145 -4.24 10.82 5.04
CA PHE A 145 -2.85 11.29 5.01
C PHE A 145 -2.79 12.82 4.84
N GLY A 146 -2.03 13.48 5.71
CA GLY A 146 -1.75 14.92 5.62
C GLY A 146 -2.80 15.85 6.25
N GLU A 147 -3.66 15.30 7.12
CA GLU A 147 -4.77 15.98 7.83
C GLU A 147 -5.83 16.61 6.90
N ASP A 148 -7.10 16.41 7.26
CA ASP A 148 -8.31 16.82 6.53
C ASP A 148 -8.50 16.27 5.09
N VAL A 149 -9.77 16.16 4.69
CA VAL A 149 -10.13 15.84 3.31
C VAL A 149 -10.07 17.12 2.50
N VAL A 150 -9.04 17.26 1.66
CA VAL A 150 -8.93 18.40 0.75
C VAL A 150 -10.00 18.26 -0.35
N GLN A 151 -11.05 19.10 -0.30
CA GLN A 151 -12.24 19.02 -1.16
C GLN A 151 -12.05 19.59 -2.58
N ASN A 152 -10.84 19.98 -2.97
CA ASN A 152 -10.64 20.83 -4.14
C ASN A 152 -10.56 20.09 -5.50
N CYS A 153 -10.77 18.76 -5.58
CA CYS A 153 -10.79 18.07 -6.88
C CYS A 153 -12.19 18.07 -7.49
N VAL A 154 -12.34 18.78 -8.62
CA VAL A 154 -13.55 18.76 -9.45
C VAL A 154 -13.75 17.45 -10.21
N CYS A 155 -12.78 16.55 -10.17
CA CYS A 155 -12.77 15.26 -10.86
C CYS A 155 -13.66 14.17 -10.22
N GLY A 156 -14.32 14.46 -9.10
CA GLY A 156 -15.13 13.52 -8.33
C GLY A 156 -14.34 12.46 -7.53
N CYS A 157 -13.00 12.54 -7.52
CA CYS A 157 -12.18 11.53 -6.83
C CYS A 157 -12.38 11.51 -5.32
N VAL A 158 -12.82 12.64 -4.73
CA VAL A 158 -13.01 12.74 -3.28
C VAL A 158 -14.04 11.71 -2.82
N ASN A 159 -15.23 11.69 -3.42
CA ASN A 159 -16.28 10.73 -3.08
C ASN A 159 -15.89 9.30 -3.45
N ARG A 160 -15.23 9.09 -4.60
CA ARG A 160 -14.71 7.78 -5.01
C ARG A 160 -13.74 7.20 -3.99
N LEU A 161 -12.77 7.99 -3.50
CA LEU A 161 -11.78 7.55 -2.53
C LEU A 161 -12.37 7.37 -1.13
N LYS A 162 -13.34 8.20 -0.72
CA LYS A 162 -14.10 7.96 0.52
C LYS A 162 -14.84 6.62 0.45
N MET A 163 -15.52 6.31 -0.65
CA MET A 163 -16.14 5.00 -0.87
C MET A 163 -15.10 3.86 -0.89
N GLY A 164 -13.94 4.08 -1.50
CA GLY A 164 -12.81 3.15 -1.43
C GLY A 164 -12.37 2.84 0.00
N SER A 165 -12.39 3.84 0.89
CA SER A 165 -12.06 3.67 2.32
C SER A 165 -13.10 2.81 3.07
N VAL A 166 -14.38 2.93 2.72
CA VAL A 166 -15.45 2.08 3.26
C VAL A 166 -15.22 0.63 2.82
N ILE A 167 -15.00 0.40 1.52
CA ILE A 167 -14.73 -0.94 0.98
C ILE A 167 -13.46 -1.54 1.59
N ALA A 168 -12.40 -0.74 1.79
CA ALA A 168 -11.18 -1.21 2.44
C ALA A 168 -11.43 -1.67 3.88
N LYS A 169 -12.28 -0.96 4.64
CA LYS A 169 -12.69 -1.40 5.98
C LYS A 169 -13.45 -2.72 5.93
N GLU A 170 -14.41 -2.86 5.02
CA GLU A 170 -15.16 -4.11 4.85
C GLU A 170 -14.25 -5.30 4.51
N MET A 171 -13.27 -5.09 3.62
CA MET A 171 -12.26 -6.11 3.31
C MET A 171 -11.47 -6.53 4.55
N ARG A 172 -10.99 -5.56 5.33
CA ARG A 172 -10.23 -5.82 6.56
C ARG A 172 -11.08 -6.55 7.60
N ASP A 173 -12.32 -6.10 7.79
CA ASP A 173 -13.28 -6.72 8.72
C ASP A 173 -13.59 -8.16 8.28
N LYS A 174 -13.74 -8.43 6.98
CA LYS A 174 -13.99 -9.78 6.45
C LYS A 174 -12.80 -10.71 6.64
N VAL A 175 -11.58 -10.22 6.40
CA VAL A 175 -10.34 -10.96 6.70
C VAL A 175 -10.26 -11.28 8.21
N LYS A 176 -10.65 -10.33 9.06
CA LYS A 176 -10.66 -10.53 10.52
C LYS A 176 -11.73 -11.53 10.97
N SER A 177 -12.95 -11.43 10.46
CA SER A 177 -14.06 -12.31 10.84
C SER A 177 -13.83 -13.74 10.39
N ASP A 178 -13.33 -13.93 9.17
CA ASP A 178 -13.23 -15.26 8.56
C ASP A 178 -11.95 -15.99 8.95
N LEU A 179 -10.84 -15.26 9.10
CA LEU A 179 -9.51 -15.85 9.27
C LEU A 179 -8.85 -15.48 10.60
N GLY A 180 -9.46 -14.60 11.40
CA GLY A 180 -8.88 -14.10 12.65
C GLY A 180 -7.71 -13.12 12.46
N LEU A 181 -7.37 -12.78 11.22
CA LEU A 181 -6.20 -11.97 10.87
C LEU A 181 -6.51 -10.47 10.88
N THR A 182 -5.55 -9.67 11.35
CA THR A 182 -5.55 -8.22 11.19
C THR A 182 -4.63 -7.82 10.04
N CYS A 183 -5.01 -6.77 9.33
CA CYS A 183 -4.25 -6.24 8.21
C CYS A 183 -4.40 -4.72 8.14
N CYS A 184 -3.44 -4.09 7.48
CA CYS A 184 -3.50 -2.69 7.12
C CYS A 184 -4.05 -2.54 5.70
N ALA A 185 -4.62 -1.37 5.40
CA ALA A 185 -5.02 -1.02 4.04
C ALA A 185 -4.61 0.40 3.66
N GLY A 186 -4.21 0.59 2.41
CA GLY A 186 -3.99 1.90 1.81
C GLY A 186 -4.93 2.12 0.64
N VAL A 187 -5.55 3.29 0.56
CA VAL A 187 -6.50 3.64 -0.50
C VAL A 187 -5.99 4.85 -1.26
N ALA A 188 -5.90 4.74 -2.58
CA ALA A 188 -5.48 5.84 -3.45
C ALA A 188 -6.00 5.63 -4.89
N HIS A 189 -5.66 6.56 -5.78
CA HIS A 189 -6.06 6.52 -7.19
C HIS A 189 -5.06 5.77 -8.10
N ASN A 190 -4.01 5.17 -7.54
CA ASN A 190 -3.04 4.32 -8.22
C ASN A 190 -2.35 3.33 -7.25
N LYS A 191 -1.65 2.32 -7.79
CA LYS A 191 -1.04 1.24 -6.99
C LYS A 191 0.11 1.72 -6.10
N LEU A 192 0.98 2.58 -6.63
CA LEU A 192 2.10 3.18 -5.89
C LEU A 192 1.63 3.86 -4.61
N LEU A 193 0.73 4.83 -4.73
CA LEU A 193 0.22 5.61 -3.59
C LEU A 193 -0.58 4.72 -2.63
N ALA A 194 -1.39 3.78 -3.12
CA ALA A 194 -2.12 2.86 -2.25
C ALA A 194 -1.15 2.02 -1.41
N LYS A 195 -0.06 1.53 -2.02
CA LYS A 195 0.98 0.77 -1.30
C LYS A 195 1.71 1.61 -0.26
N LEU A 196 2.05 2.85 -0.57
CA LEU A 196 2.71 3.76 0.37
C LEU A 196 1.77 4.16 1.52
N ALA A 197 0.51 4.47 1.23
CA ALA A 197 -0.52 4.81 2.22
C ALA A 197 -0.72 3.71 3.25
N CYS A 198 -0.70 2.45 2.81
CA CYS A 198 -0.86 1.27 3.67
C CYS A 198 0.21 1.17 4.77
N ARG A 199 1.38 1.80 4.57
CA ARG A 199 2.51 1.76 5.51
C ARG A 199 2.47 2.87 6.56
N VAL A 200 1.63 3.90 6.37
CA VAL A 200 1.65 5.12 7.21
C VAL A 200 1.18 4.80 8.63
N HIS A 201 0.06 4.10 8.77
CA HIS A 201 -0.51 3.73 10.07
C HIS A 201 -0.56 2.21 10.19
N LYS A 202 0.30 1.65 11.04
CA LYS A 202 0.34 0.22 11.39
C LYS A 202 0.43 0.08 12.92
N PRO A 203 -0.03 -1.03 13.53
CA PRO A 203 -0.79 -2.14 12.95
C PRO A 203 -2.27 -1.86 12.73
N ASN A 204 -2.95 -2.76 12.02
CA ASN A 204 -4.40 -2.90 11.93
C ASN A 204 -5.15 -1.58 11.73
N GLN A 205 -4.66 -0.77 10.80
CA GLN A 205 -5.22 0.53 10.47
C GLN A 205 -5.31 0.72 8.96
N GLN A 206 -5.98 1.77 8.52
CA GLN A 206 -6.02 2.12 7.11
C GLN A 206 -5.78 3.60 6.90
N THR A 207 -5.24 3.94 5.74
CA THR A 207 -4.97 5.32 5.36
C THR A 207 -5.42 5.57 3.93
N THR A 208 -6.16 6.65 3.71
CA THR A 208 -6.52 7.14 2.38
C THR A 208 -5.64 8.32 2.01
N VAL A 209 -5.13 8.33 0.77
CA VAL A 209 -4.35 9.43 0.20
C VAL A 209 -5.11 10.02 -0.98
N PHE A 210 -5.44 11.30 -0.89
CA PHE A 210 -6.05 12.06 -1.97
C PHE A 210 -4.98 12.57 -2.95
N PRO A 211 -5.32 12.80 -4.24
CA PRO A 211 -4.34 13.22 -5.25
C PRO A 211 -3.55 14.48 -4.88
N SER A 212 -4.18 15.45 -4.21
CA SER A 212 -3.55 16.69 -3.74
C SER A 212 -2.40 16.45 -2.75
N ARG A 213 -2.31 15.26 -2.15
CA ARG A 213 -1.29 14.88 -1.16
C ARG A 213 -0.23 13.92 -1.73
N SER A 214 -0.27 13.62 -3.03
CA SER A 214 0.65 12.65 -3.65
C SER A 214 2.12 13.04 -3.47
N VAL A 215 2.48 14.27 -3.80
CA VAL A 215 3.86 14.78 -3.64
C VAL A 215 4.27 14.79 -2.16
N GLN A 216 3.39 15.21 -1.26
CA GLN A 216 3.66 15.20 0.18
C GLN A 216 3.92 13.78 0.71
N LEU A 217 3.20 12.76 0.22
CA LEU A 217 3.45 11.36 0.59
C LEU A 217 4.80 10.87 0.05
N MET A 218 5.17 11.27 -1.16
CA MET A 218 6.46 10.90 -1.75
C MET A 218 7.62 11.49 -0.95
N LEU A 219 7.55 12.78 -0.61
CA LEU A 219 8.56 13.47 0.19
C LEU A 219 8.63 12.96 1.64
N SER A 220 7.55 12.36 2.17
CA SER A 220 7.60 11.73 3.50
C SER A 220 8.34 10.39 3.53
N GLN A 221 8.74 9.84 2.37
CA GLN A 221 9.47 8.58 2.32
C GLN A 221 10.96 8.81 2.62
N LYS A 222 11.55 7.96 3.47
CA LYS A 222 12.90 8.19 4.02
C LYS A 222 14.04 8.06 3.00
N GLU A 223 13.81 7.31 1.91
CA GLU A 223 14.86 6.87 0.99
C GLU A 223 14.26 6.40 -0.33
N LEU A 224 15.04 6.47 -1.41
CA LEU A 224 14.63 6.03 -2.76
C LEU A 224 14.10 4.59 -2.80
N LYS A 225 14.69 3.68 -2.01
CA LYS A 225 14.23 2.27 -1.93
C LYS A 225 12.83 2.09 -1.34
N SER A 226 12.26 3.15 -0.77
CA SER A 226 10.88 3.14 -0.28
C SER A 226 9.88 3.07 -1.43
N ILE A 227 10.23 3.61 -2.61
CA ILE A 227 9.43 3.58 -3.83
C ILE A 227 9.44 2.14 -4.38
N PRO A 228 8.29 1.42 -4.38
CA PRO A 228 8.18 0.09 -4.98
C PRO A 228 8.63 0.11 -6.44
N GLY A 229 9.54 -0.80 -6.79
CA GLY A 229 10.16 -0.88 -8.12
C GLY A 229 11.59 -0.33 -8.18
N ILE A 230 11.99 0.52 -7.22
CA ILE A 230 13.39 0.99 -7.12
C ILE A 230 14.21 -0.02 -6.29
N GLY A 231 14.81 -0.98 -6.99
CA GLY A 231 15.70 -1.99 -6.41
C GLY A 231 17.18 -1.55 -6.32
N HIS A 232 18.02 -2.40 -5.72
CA HIS A 232 19.45 -2.13 -5.46
C HIS A 232 20.20 -1.57 -6.68
N LYS A 233 20.07 -2.23 -7.84
CA LYS A 233 20.76 -1.82 -9.06
C LYS A 233 20.37 -0.41 -9.52
N LEU A 234 19.08 -0.05 -9.43
CA LEU A 234 18.62 1.28 -9.79
C LEU A 234 19.18 2.33 -8.83
N ILE A 235 19.24 2.02 -7.54
CA ILE A 235 19.81 2.90 -6.50
C ILE A 235 21.30 3.13 -6.75
N GLU A 236 22.07 2.08 -7.06
CA GLU A 236 23.49 2.21 -7.39
C GLU A 236 23.69 3.14 -8.59
N THR A 237 22.91 2.96 -9.66
CA THR A 237 22.98 3.84 -10.82
C THR A 237 22.57 5.28 -10.48
N LEU A 238 21.46 5.48 -9.76
CA LEU A 238 21.01 6.82 -9.33
C LEU A 238 22.05 7.54 -8.47
N ASN A 239 22.63 6.84 -7.49
CA ASN A 239 23.69 7.39 -6.65
C ASN A 239 24.93 7.77 -7.47
N SER A 240 25.30 6.97 -8.49
CA SER A 240 26.45 7.26 -9.36
C SER A 240 26.29 8.53 -10.20
N ILE A 241 25.06 9.01 -10.38
CA ILE A 241 24.73 10.25 -11.09
C ILE A 241 24.29 11.39 -10.15
N GLY A 242 24.55 11.24 -8.85
CA GLY A 242 24.28 12.27 -7.84
C GLY A 242 22.83 12.36 -7.36
N ILE A 243 21.99 11.35 -7.63
CA ILE A 243 20.60 11.30 -7.18
C ILE A 243 20.49 10.36 -5.99
N SER A 244 20.30 10.92 -4.79
CA SER A 244 20.31 10.16 -3.52
C SER A 244 19.00 10.26 -2.73
N SER A 245 18.17 11.26 -3.04
CA SER A 245 16.88 11.53 -2.42
C SER A 245 15.74 11.56 -3.44
N ILE A 246 14.50 11.60 -2.94
CA ILE A 246 13.31 11.73 -3.80
C ILE A 246 13.25 13.13 -4.40
N GLU A 247 13.65 14.15 -3.63
CA GLU A 247 13.79 15.53 -4.04
C GLU A 247 14.80 15.68 -5.20
N ASP A 248 15.94 14.99 -5.11
CA ASP A 248 16.93 14.95 -6.21
C ASP A 248 16.29 14.36 -7.48
N LEU A 249 15.54 13.25 -7.34
CA LEU A 249 14.88 12.60 -8.46
C LEU A 249 13.76 13.47 -9.07
N GLN A 250 13.01 14.18 -8.24
CA GLN A 250 12.01 15.17 -8.67
C GLN A 250 12.65 16.38 -9.36
N SER A 251 13.85 16.78 -8.97
CA SER A 251 14.52 17.98 -9.50
C SER A 251 15.40 17.69 -10.73
N CYS A 252 15.85 16.45 -10.93
CA CYS A 252 16.75 16.11 -12.02
C CYS A 252 16.10 16.27 -13.42
N ASP A 253 16.90 16.57 -14.43
CA ASP A 253 16.41 16.58 -15.81
C ASP A 253 16.11 15.15 -16.29
N LEU A 254 14.99 14.95 -16.99
CA LEU A 254 14.66 13.68 -17.62
C LEU A 254 15.76 13.25 -18.60
N VAL A 255 16.39 14.20 -19.30
CA VAL A 255 17.52 13.93 -20.22
C VAL A 255 18.71 13.30 -19.50
N LEU A 256 18.95 13.65 -18.23
CA LEU A 256 19.99 13.00 -17.44
C LEU A 256 19.64 11.54 -17.16
N LEU A 257 18.39 11.25 -16.78
CA LEU A 257 17.93 9.88 -16.53
C LEU A 257 18.00 9.03 -17.82
N GLU A 258 17.60 9.58 -18.97
CA GLU A 258 17.63 8.87 -20.26
C GLU A 258 19.04 8.53 -20.76
N LYS A 259 20.10 9.19 -20.26
CA LYS A 259 21.49 8.82 -20.55
C LYS A 259 21.93 7.54 -19.85
N HIS A 260 21.29 7.19 -18.73
CA HIS A 260 21.71 6.08 -17.86
C HIS A 260 20.67 4.94 -17.78
N PHE A 261 19.41 5.22 -18.13
CA PHE A 261 18.32 4.26 -18.10
C PHE A 261 17.61 4.19 -19.45
N GLN A 262 16.97 3.05 -19.73
CA GLN A 262 16.06 2.97 -20.88
C GLN A 262 14.95 4.02 -20.73
N LYS A 263 14.50 4.59 -21.85
CA LYS A 263 13.51 5.68 -21.88
C LYS A 263 12.28 5.43 -21.00
N HIS A 264 11.72 4.22 -21.05
CA HIS A 264 10.57 3.85 -20.24
C HIS A 264 10.88 3.86 -18.74
N THR A 265 12.07 3.41 -18.33
CA THR A 265 12.53 3.39 -16.94
C THR A 265 12.81 4.82 -16.45
N ALA A 266 13.43 5.66 -17.27
CA ALA A 266 13.69 7.06 -16.96
C ALA A 266 12.38 7.84 -16.71
N SER A 267 11.41 7.70 -17.63
CA SER A 267 10.08 8.29 -17.48
C SER A 267 9.38 7.76 -16.22
N TRP A 268 9.40 6.45 -16.00
CA TRP A 268 8.77 5.86 -14.82
C TRP A 268 9.41 6.34 -13.51
N LEU A 269 10.75 6.43 -13.43
CA LEU A 269 11.44 6.96 -12.26
C LEU A 269 11.01 8.40 -11.97
N LYS A 270 10.88 9.22 -13.02
CA LYS A 270 10.42 10.60 -12.90
C LYS A 270 8.99 10.65 -12.39
N ASP A 271 8.07 9.94 -13.03
CA ASP A 271 6.65 9.88 -12.65
C ASP A 271 6.45 9.36 -11.23
N ALA A 272 7.11 8.25 -10.89
CA ALA A 272 7.03 7.62 -9.57
C ALA A 272 7.52 8.56 -8.47
N SER A 273 8.51 9.42 -8.74
CA SER A 273 8.98 10.42 -7.78
C SER A 273 7.91 11.44 -7.39
N PHE A 274 6.92 11.70 -8.26
CA PHE A 274 5.75 12.54 -7.98
C PHE A 274 4.51 11.75 -7.53
N GLY A 275 4.64 10.43 -7.35
CA GLY A 275 3.52 9.57 -6.96
C GLY A 275 2.61 9.19 -8.13
N ILE A 276 3.07 9.37 -9.36
CA ILE A 276 2.34 9.03 -10.57
C ILE A 276 2.66 7.57 -10.94
N ASP A 277 1.60 6.76 -11.07
CA ASP A 277 1.70 5.37 -11.49
C ASP A 277 0.49 4.98 -12.35
N ASN A 278 0.73 4.88 -13.66
CA ASN A 278 -0.31 4.52 -14.62
C ASN A 278 -0.50 3.01 -14.78
N SER A 279 0.29 2.18 -14.08
CA SER A 279 0.15 0.72 -14.20
C SER A 279 -1.17 0.24 -13.63
N GLU A 280 -1.85 -0.65 -14.34
CA GLU A 280 -3.11 -1.25 -13.92
C GLU A 280 -2.89 -2.34 -12.84
N VAL A 281 -3.93 -2.59 -12.06
CA VAL A 281 -4.00 -3.79 -11.21
C VAL A 281 -4.21 -4.99 -12.12
N LYS A 282 -3.24 -5.90 -12.13
CA LYS A 282 -3.29 -7.12 -12.94
C LYS A 282 -4.04 -8.22 -12.20
N VAL A 283 -4.76 -9.07 -12.94
CA VAL A 283 -5.35 -10.27 -12.34
C VAL A 283 -4.23 -11.29 -12.11
N SER A 284 -3.92 -11.58 -10.86
CA SER A 284 -3.07 -12.72 -10.53
C SER A 284 -3.81 -14.04 -10.78
N GLY A 285 -3.08 -15.01 -11.34
CA GLY A 285 -3.58 -16.36 -11.61
C GLY A 285 -3.94 -17.14 -10.34
N LYS A 286 -4.27 -18.43 -10.53
CA LYS A 286 -4.50 -19.34 -9.40
C LYS A 286 -3.22 -19.43 -8.53
N PRO A 287 -3.36 -19.53 -7.20
CA PRO A 287 -2.23 -19.69 -6.28
C PRO A 287 -1.32 -20.87 -6.61
#